data_AF-A0A2H9MC90-F1
#
_entry.id   AF-A0A2H9MC90-F1
#
_cell.length_a   1.000
_cell.length_b   1.000
_cell.length_c   1.000
_cell.angle_alpha   90.00
_cell.angle_beta   90.00
_cell.angle_gamma   90.00
#
_symmetry.space_group_name_H-M   'P 1'
#
loop_
_entity.id
_entity.type
_entity.pdbx_description
1 polymer ?
#
loop_
_entity_poly.entity_id
_entity_poly.type
_entity_poly.pdbx_seq_one_letter_code
_entity_poly.pdbx_strand_id
1 'polypeptide(L)'
;MNNALFGGITVDKVSSKADLFYYAIPSSLSGKAKIGARVVIPFGEKNELRSGFILQITKIPPQFKVKEIIAIIEEPVFSQRIYDLLLFTSNTFLIPINSLVNRLIRTTASTKIEKYVESINVKSLEEVYNSTHGKKRELAKIFLEKKFISIESLKRKFKGTLSKYLLEFQEKGNIAIRNTEIFSKIRILKISTINNEETLKAINQIDNTYRKRALLICQR
;
A
#
# COMPACT_ATOMS: atom_id res chain seq x y z
N MET A 1 29.41 2.15 10.39
CA MET A 1 28.68 3.41 10.10
C MET A 1 27.33 3.03 9.51
N ASN A 2 26.21 3.43 10.13
CA ASN A 2 24.87 3.11 9.64
C ASN A 2 24.65 3.84 8.30
N ASN A 3 24.63 3.08 7.19
CA ASN A 3 24.46 3.59 5.83
C ASN A 3 22.95 3.78 5.52
N ALA A 4 22.23 4.42 6.44
CA ALA A 4 20.79 4.63 6.32
C ALA A 4 20.49 5.65 5.22
N LEU A 5 19.55 5.32 4.35
CA LEU A 5 19.09 6.20 3.28
C LEU A 5 17.70 6.74 3.62
N PHE A 6 17.47 8.00 3.23
CA PHE A 6 16.21 8.69 3.42
C PHE A 6 15.74 9.23 2.07
N GLY A 7 14.44 9.08 1.80
CA GLY A 7 13.77 9.60 0.62
C GLY A 7 12.94 10.81 0.96
N GLY A 8 13.05 11.88 0.19
CA GLY A 8 12.07 12.98 0.16
C GLY A 8 11.01 12.66 -0.87
N ILE A 9 9.76 12.48 -0.42
CA ILE A 9 8.67 11.93 -1.22
C ILE A 9 7.53 12.93 -1.35
N THR A 10 7.04 13.13 -2.57
CA THR A 10 5.76 13.82 -2.80
C THR A 10 4.61 12.87 -2.48
N VAL A 11 3.49 13.39 -2.00
CA VAL A 11 2.31 12.56 -1.72
C VAL A 11 1.21 12.90 -2.72
N ASP A 12 0.64 11.88 -3.34
CA ASP A 12 -0.42 12.07 -4.33
C ASP A 12 -1.66 12.71 -3.72
N LYS A 13 -2.20 13.73 -4.42
CA LYS A 13 -3.49 14.37 -4.13
C LYS A 13 -3.60 14.92 -2.69
N VAL A 14 -2.47 15.31 -2.10
CA VAL A 14 -2.43 15.97 -0.79
C VAL A 14 -2.21 17.46 -1.01
N SER A 15 -3.10 18.28 -0.45
CA SER A 15 -2.86 19.71 -0.28
C SER A 15 -2.09 19.90 1.04
N SER A 16 -0.81 20.23 0.94
CA SER A 16 0.10 20.40 2.08
C SER A 16 0.96 21.65 1.85
N LYS A 17 1.37 22.30 2.95
CA LYS A 17 2.36 23.40 2.91
C LYS A 17 3.78 22.90 2.60
N ALA A 18 4.05 21.62 2.90
CA ALA A 18 5.32 20.98 2.58
C ALA A 18 5.22 20.19 1.28
N ASP A 19 6.23 20.35 0.43
CA ASP A 19 6.34 19.67 -0.87
C ASP A 19 6.82 18.23 -0.74
N LEU A 20 7.74 17.99 0.20
CA LEU A 20 8.39 16.70 0.43
C LEU A 20 8.19 16.23 1.86
N PHE A 21 7.87 14.94 1.99
CA PHE A 21 7.82 14.23 3.26
C PHE A 21 8.94 13.20 3.29
N TYR A 22 9.67 13.16 4.41
CA TYR A 22 10.84 12.31 4.52
C TYR A 22 10.49 10.95 5.13
N TYR A 23 11.01 9.90 4.52
CA TYR A 23 10.87 8.52 4.95
C TYR A 23 12.22 7.82 4.93
N ALA A 24 12.43 6.89 5.85
CA ALA A 24 13.57 5.98 5.78
C ALA A 24 13.37 4.98 4.63
N ILE A 25 14.45 4.67 3.92
CA ILE A 25 14.49 3.69 2.83
C ILE A 25 15.08 2.39 3.41
N PRO A 26 14.27 1.33 3.57
CA PRO A 26 14.79 0.04 4.03
C PRO A 26 15.93 -0.47 3.15
N SER A 27 16.90 -1.16 3.73
CA SER A 27 18.05 -1.73 3.01
C SER A 27 17.61 -2.63 1.85
N SER A 28 16.52 -3.39 2.03
CA SER A 28 15.91 -4.24 0.99
C SER A 28 15.39 -3.47 -0.24
N LEU A 29 15.08 -2.17 -0.10
CA LEU A 29 14.59 -1.30 -1.17
C LEU A 29 15.68 -0.38 -1.72
N SER A 30 16.82 -0.25 -1.04
CA SER A 30 17.90 0.69 -1.38
C SER A 30 18.36 0.60 -2.84
N GLY A 31 18.54 -0.61 -3.40
CA GLY A 31 18.97 -0.80 -4.79
C GLY A 31 17.94 -0.39 -5.85
N LYS A 32 16.68 -0.26 -5.47
CA LYS A 32 15.57 0.17 -6.35
C LYS A 32 15.16 1.62 -6.10
N ALA A 33 15.59 2.22 -5.00
CA ALA A 33 15.29 3.60 -4.66
C ALA A 33 16.05 4.55 -5.59
N LYS A 34 15.33 5.15 -6.53
CA LYS A 34 15.84 6.13 -7.49
C LYS A 34 14.91 7.33 -7.55
N ILE A 35 15.46 8.50 -7.88
CA ILE A 35 14.64 9.68 -8.14
C ILE A 35 13.66 9.37 -9.27
N GLY A 36 12.40 9.77 -9.08
CA GLY A 36 11.27 9.50 -9.97
C GLY A 36 10.61 8.14 -9.78
N ALA A 37 11.16 7.24 -8.95
CA ALA A 37 10.49 5.99 -8.63
C ALA A 37 9.23 6.25 -7.80
N ARG A 38 8.17 5.52 -8.12
CA ARG A 38 6.89 5.61 -7.41
C ARG A 38 6.92 4.68 -6.20
N VAL A 39 6.46 5.16 -5.05
CA VAL A 39 6.52 4.45 -3.78
C VAL A 39 5.18 4.43 -3.06
N VAL A 40 5.05 3.50 -2.11
CA VAL A 40 3.95 3.45 -1.15
C VAL A 40 4.46 3.79 0.23
N ILE A 41 3.77 4.72 0.87
CA ILE A 41 4.13 5.28 2.16
C ILE A 41 2.94 5.34 3.11
N PRO A 42 3.17 5.18 4.42
CA PRO A 42 2.17 5.49 5.43
C PRO A 42 2.08 7.01 5.66
N PHE A 43 0.91 7.60 5.49
CA PHE A 43 0.72 9.05 5.54
C PHE A 43 -0.40 9.48 6.51
N GLY A 44 -0.19 10.64 7.17
CA GLY A 44 -1.10 11.21 8.15
C GLY A 44 -1.19 10.44 9.48
N GLU A 45 -2.08 10.91 10.36
CA GLU A 45 -2.33 10.34 11.69
C GLU A 45 -2.91 8.92 11.62
N LYS A 46 -3.83 8.70 10.68
CA LYS A 46 -4.49 7.40 10.47
C LYS A 46 -3.60 6.37 9.77
N ASN A 47 -2.34 6.72 9.50
CA ASN A 47 -1.38 5.85 8.84
C ASN A 47 -1.92 5.29 7.50
N GLU A 48 -2.66 6.11 6.76
CA GLU A 48 -3.25 5.70 5.49
C GLU A 48 -2.16 5.49 4.47
N LEU A 49 -2.23 4.39 3.72
CA LEU A 49 -1.27 4.18 2.65
C LEU A 49 -1.58 5.10 1.49
N ARG A 50 -0.56 5.82 1.04
CA ARG A 50 -0.59 6.72 -0.09
C ARG A 50 0.54 6.38 -1.04
N SER A 51 0.33 6.69 -2.32
CA SER A 51 1.40 6.69 -3.30
C SER A 51 2.07 8.05 -3.40
N GLY A 52 3.30 8.03 -3.90
CA GLY A 52 4.12 9.21 -4.05
C GLY A 52 5.34 8.95 -4.94
N PHE A 53 6.13 9.98 -5.21
CA PHE A 53 7.38 9.86 -5.96
C PHE A 53 8.58 10.26 -5.11
N ILE A 54 9.66 9.50 -5.21
CA ILE A 54 10.96 9.91 -4.63
C ILE A 54 11.49 11.07 -5.47
N LEU A 55 11.64 12.25 -4.86
CA LEU A 55 12.26 13.42 -5.49
C LEU A 55 13.63 13.76 -4.90
N GLN A 56 13.99 13.15 -3.78
CA GLN A 56 15.28 13.37 -3.13
C GLN A 56 15.73 12.08 -2.45
N ILE A 57 17.04 11.81 -2.48
CA ILE A 57 17.67 10.74 -1.70
C ILE A 57 18.83 11.33 -0.94
N THR A 58 18.91 11.08 0.36
CA THR A 58 19.97 11.60 1.22
C THR A 58 20.42 10.56 2.25
N LYS A 59 21.66 10.69 2.70
CA LYS A 59 22.20 9.94 3.86
C LYS A 59 22.06 10.72 5.17
N ILE A 60 21.69 11.99 5.08
CA ILE A 60 21.53 12.86 6.25
C ILE A 60 20.18 12.53 6.89
N PRO A 61 20.15 12.07 8.15
CA PRO A 61 18.90 11.78 8.83
C PRO A 61 18.10 13.07 9.06
N PRO A 62 16.77 13.04 8.84
CA PRO A 62 15.90 14.14 9.22
C PRO A 62 15.97 14.39 10.74
N GLN A 63 15.78 15.65 11.15
CA GLN A 63 15.78 16.04 12.57
C GLN A 63 14.56 15.52 13.37
N PHE A 64 13.67 14.78 12.70
CA PHE A 64 12.45 14.22 13.27
C PHE A 64 12.37 12.73 12.97
N LYS A 65 11.60 12.02 13.80
CA LYS A 65 11.35 10.59 13.58
C LYS A 65 10.56 10.40 12.29
N VAL A 66 11.10 9.57 11.40
CA VAL A 66 10.45 9.22 10.13
C VAL A 66 9.90 7.80 10.14
N LYS A 67 8.86 7.58 9.34
CA LYS A 67 8.36 6.24 9.01
C LYS A 67 9.19 5.66 7.86
N GLU A 68 9.06 4.37 7.60
CA GLU A 68 9.73 3.71 6.47
C GLU A 68 8.86 3.70 5.21
N ILE A 69 9.51 3.69 4.04
CA ILE A 69 8.87 3.35 2.76
C ILE A 69 8.44 1.88 2.82
N ILE A 70 7.19 1.61 2.44
CA ILE A 70 6.64 0.25 2.47
C ILE A 70 7.10 -0.52 1.22
N ALA A 71 7.07 0.12 0.07
CA ALA A 71 7.49 -0.48 -1.18
C ALA A 71 7.73 0.54 -2.29
N ILE A 72 8.49 0.09 -3.29
CA ILE A 72 8.71 0.78 -4.57
C ILE A 72 7.90 0.01 -5.61
N ILE A 73 7.02 0.74 -6.27
CA ILE A 73 5.94 0.19 -7.09
C ILE A 73 6.19 0.40 -8.57
N GLU A 74 6.87 1.48 -8.94
CA GLU A 74 7.29 1.73 -10.32
C GLU A 74 8.73 2.24 -10.31
N GLU A 75 9.52 1.75 -11.27
CA GLU A 75 10.82 2.36 -11.59
C GLU A 75 10.64 3.83 -12.02
N PRO A 76 11.72 4.64 -12.09
CA PRO A 76 11.61 6.04 -12.44
C PRO A 76 10.73 6.29 -13.66
N VAL A 77 9.58 6.93 -13.43
CA VAL A 77 8.58 7.18 -14.49
C VAL A 77 8.93 8.40 -15.34
N PHE A 78 9.98 9.12 -14.96
CA PHE A 78 10.56 10.24 -15.70
C PHE A 78 12.08 10.19 -15.61
N SER A 79 12.74 10.69 -16.66
CA SER A 79 14.20 10.77 -16.71
C SER A 79 14.74 11.90 -15.85
N GLN A 80 16.05 11.87 -15.58
CA GLN A 80 16.74 12.96 -14.86
C GLN A 80 16.50 14.33 -15.53
N ARG A 81 16.51 14.39 -16.86
CA ARG A 81 16.25 15.65 -17.60
C ARG A 81 14.86 16.23 -17.30
N ILE A 82 13.84 15.37 -17.19
CA ILE A 82 12.49 15.81 -16.84
C ILE A 82 12.44 16.28 -15.39
N TYR A 83 13.13 15.58 -14.48
CA TYR A 83 13.28 16.02 -13.09
C TYR A 83 13.93 17.40 -12.99
N ASP A 84 15.03 17.63 -13.70
CA ASP A 84 15.75 18.90 -13.70
C ASP A 84 14.85 20.04 -14.22
N LEU A 85 14.04 19.77 -15.25
CA LEU A 85 13.05 20.72 -15.77
C LEU A 85 11.95 21.03 -14.74
N LEU A 86 11.44 20.01 -14.03
CA LEU A 86 10.45 20.18 -12.97
C LEU A 86 11.01 21.03 -11.82
N LEU A 87 12.26 20.78 -11.44
CA LEU A 87 12.94 21.54 -10.39
C LEU A 87 13.21 22.99 -10.81
N PHE A 88 13.69 23.19 -12.04
CA PHE A 88 13.86 24.52 -12.62
C PHE A 88 12.54 25.30 -12.63
N THR A 89 11.45 24.66 -13.07
CA THR A 89 10.13 25.29 -13.15
C THR A 89 9.59 25.61 -11.75
N SER A 90 9.75 24.68 -10.80
CA SER A 90 9.34 24.88 -9.40
C SER A 90 10.05 26.09 -8.79
N ASN A 91 11.38 26.18 -8.96
CA ASN A 91 12.18 27.27 -8.40
C ASN A 91 11.94 28.61 -9.12
N THR A 92 11.80 28.60 -10.45
CA THR A 92 11.67 29.84 -11.26
C THR A 92 10.30 30.48 -11.09
N PHE A 93 9.24 29.67 -11.07
CA PHE A 93 7.86 30.16 -11.03
C PHE A 93 7.21 30.00 -9.66
N LEU A 94 7.98 29.58 -8.64
CA LEU A 94 7.53 29.38 -7.26
C LEU A 94 6.33 28.44 -7.16
N ILE A 95 6.28 27.44 -8.04
CA ILE A 95 5.22 26.42 -8.06
C ILE A 95 5.69 25.23 -7.23
N PRO A 96 4.90 24.75 -6.25
CA PRO A 96 5.24 23.55 -5.49
C PRO A 96 5.57 22.35 -6.39
N ILE A 97 6.74 21.71 -6.18
CA ILE A 97 7.22 20.65 -7.08
C ILE A 97 6.28 19.43 -7.08
N ASN A 98 5.64 19.17 -5.94
CA ASN A 98 4.61 18.14 -5.81
C ASN A 98 3.41 18.37 -6.75
N SER A 99 3.04 19.62 -6.98
CA SER A 99 1.92 20.01 -7.84
C SER A 99 2.27 19.82 -9.31
N LEU A 100 3.51 20.13 -9.70
CA LEU A 100 4.01 19.86 -11.05
C LEU A 100 4.05 18.36 -11.33
N VAL A 101 4.67 17.58 -10.43
CA VAL A 101 4.77 16.12 -10.56
C VAL A 101 3.39 15.48 -10.64
N ASN A 102 2.49 15.79 -9.71
CA ASN A 102 1.15 15.19 -9.67
C ASN A 102 0.29 15.54 -10.90
N ARG A 103 0.56 16.66 -11.57
CA ARG A 103 -0.21 17.13 -12.75
C ARG A 103 0.34 16.58 -14.06
N LEU A 104 1.67 16.58 -14.21
CA LEU A 104 2.36 16.24 -15.45
C LEU A 104 2.62 14.74 -15.55
N ILE A 105 2.94 14.10 -14.43
CA ILE A 105 3.24 12.67 -14.37
C ILE A 105 1.96 11.90 -14.12
N ARG A 106 1.23 11.64 -15.20
CA ARG A 106 0.06 10.75 -15.19
C ARG A 106 0.54 9.32 -15.35
N THR A 107 0.57 8.55 -14.27
CA THR A 107 0.83 7.11 -14.38
C THR A 107 -0.38 6.40 -14.95
N THR A 108 -0.14 5.41 -15.81
CA THR A 108 -1.16 4.48 -16.33
C THR A 108 -1.63 3.48 -15.26
N ALA A 109 -0.91 3.40 -14.13
CA ALA A 109 -1.34 2.71 -12.93
C ALA A 109 -2.11 3.66 -12.02
N SER A 110 -3.44 3.70 -12.19
CA SER A 110 -4.35 4.10 -11.13
C SER A 110 -4.19 3.11 -9.97
N THR A 111 -3.20 3.33 -9.12
CA THR A 111 -2.89 2.43 -8.01
C THR A 111 -4.01 2.60 -6.98
N LYS A 112 -5.05 1.77 -7.06
CA LYS A 112 -6.03 1.65 -5.99
C LYS A 112 -5.37 0.83 -4.89
N ILE A 113 -4.84 1.49 -3.88
CA ILE A 113 -4.35 0.80 -2.68
C ILE A 113 -5.59 0.21 -1.98
N GLU A 114 -5.72 -1.10 -2.01
CA GLU A 114 -6.81 -1.80 -1.32
C GLU A 114 -6.30 -2.37 0.00
N LYS A 115 -7.06 -2.15 1.06
CA LYS A 115 -6.81 -2.80 2.35
C LYS A 115 -7.44 -4.18 2.33
N TYR A 116 -6.71 -5.17 2.82
CA TYR A 116 -7.17 -6.54 3.01
C TYR A 116 -7.16 -6.90 4.49
N VAL A 117 -8.02 -7.83 4.86
CA VAL A 117 -8.04 -8.46 6.17
C VAL A 117 -7.51 -9.87 6.01
N GLU A 118 -6.50 -10.21 6.78
CA GLU A 118 -5.93 -11.54 6.94
C GLU A 118 -6.53 -12.22 8.16
N SER A 119 -7.02 -13.44 8.02
CA SER A 119 -7.37 -14.29 9.16
C SER A 119 -6.10 -14.89 9.76
N ILE A 120 -5.85 -14.66 11.05
CA ILE A 120 -4.65 -15.15 11.74
C ILE A 120 -4.95 -16.44 12.50
N ASN A 121 -6.05 -16.48 13.25
CA ASN A 121 -6.31 -17.55 14.20
C ASN A 121 -7.66 -18.22 13.92
N VAL A 122 -7.60 -19.42 13.34
CA VAL A 122 -8.78 -20.20 12.93
C VAL A 122 -9.59 -20.67 14.14
N LYS A 123 -8.93 -21.14 15.21
CA LYS A 123 -9.60 -21.65 16.42
C LYS A 123 -10.41 -20.55 17.11
N SER A 124 -9.82 -19.36 17.27
CA SER A 124 -10.53 -18.24 17.88
C SER A 124 -11.64 -17.70 16.98
N LEU A 125 -11.53 -17.84 15.65
CA LEU A 125 -12.60 -17.50 14.72
C LEU A 125 -13.77 -18.48 14.77
N GLU A 126 -13.50 -19.78 14.98
CA GLU A 126 -14.54 -20.81 15.18
C GLU A 126 -15.33 -20.55 16.47
N GLU A 127 -14.66 -20.17 17.56
CA GLU A 127 -15.32 -19.77 18.80
C GLU A 127 -16.25 -18.58 18.58
N VAL A 128 -15.79 -17.54 17.88
CA VAL A 128 -16.61 -16.36 17.55
C VAL A 128 -17.78 -16.73 16.62
N TYR A 129 -17.57 -17.65 15.68
CA TYR A 129 -18.63 -18.15 14.79
C TYR A 129 -19.72 -18.90 15.57
N ASN A 130 -19.33 -19.71 16.55
CA ASN A 130 -20.24 -20.50 17.38
C ASN A 130 -20.95 -19.65 18.43
N SER A 131 -20.27 -18.64 19.01
CA SER A 131 -20.79 -17.84 20.12
C SER A 131 -21.64 -16.64 19.69
N THR A 132 -21.65 -16.28 18.40
CA THR A 132 -22.24 -15.02 17.93
C THR A 132 -23.28 -15.25 16.85
N HIS A 133 -24.20 -14.29 16.68
CA HIS A 133 -25.33 -14.38 15.75
C HIS A 133 -25.36 -13.17 14.80
N GLY A 134 -26.18 -13.26 13.75
CA GLY A 134 -26.37 -12.17 12.78
C GLY A 134 -25.11 -11.83 11.96
N LYS A 135 -24.95 -10.54 11.63
CA LYS A 135 -23.86 -10.05 10.76
C LYS A 135 -22.45 -10.38 11.27
N LYS A 136 -22.27 -10.48 12.59
CA LYS A 136 -20.97 -10.81 13.20
C LYS A 136 -20.58 -12.27 12.96
N ARG A 137 -21.56 -13.20 13.04
CA ARG A 137 -21.36 -14.61 12.67
C ARG A 137 -21.04 -14.77 11.19
N GLU A 138 -21.75 -14.02 10.35
CA GLU A 138 -21.52 -14.03 8.91
C GLU A 138 -20.12 -13.52 8.54
N LEU A 139 -19.62 -12.50 9.24
CA LEU A 139 -18.26 -12.01 9.07
C LEU A 139 -17.21 -13.03 9.51
N ALA A 140 -17.41 -13.70 10.66
CA ALA A 140 -16.55 -14.77 11.13
C ALA A 140 -16.49 -15.94 10.11
N LYS A 141 -17.65 -16.34 9.56
CA LYS A 141 -17.73 -17.36 8.51
C LYS A 141 -16.89 -16.98 7.29
N ILE A 142 -16.97 -15.73 6.84
CA ILE A 142 -16.17 -15.24 5.71
C ILE A 142 -14.66 -15.34 5.99
N PHE A 143 -14.21 -15.06 7.23
CA PHE A 143 -12.80 -15.18 7.60
C PHE A 143 -12.35 -16.63 7.76
N LEU A 144 -13.25 -17.55 8.13
CA LEU A 144 -12.96 -19.00 8.13
C LEU A 144 -12.83 -19.54 6.70
N GLU A 145 -13.67 -19.08 5.78
CA GLU A 145 -13.67 -19.54 4.38
C GLU A 145 -12.55 -18.88 3.55
N LYS A 146 -12.15 -17.65 3.89
CA LYS A 146 -11.19 -16.87 3.10
C LYS A 146 -10.09 -16.31 3.99
N LYS A 147 -8.85 -16.78 3.75
CA LYS A 147 -7.66 -16.29 4.44
C LYS A 147 -7.42 -14.80 4.21
N PHE A 148 -7.75 -14.28 3.03
CA PHE A 148 -7.61 -12.87 2.66
C PHE A 148 -8.89 -12.32 2.03
N ILE A 149 -9.32 -11.13 2.46
CA ILE A 149 -10.46 -10.44 1.86
C ILE A 149 -10.29 -8.92 1.81
N SER A 150 -10.72 -8.28 0.73
CA SER A 150 -10.62 -6.82 0.62
C SER A 150 -11.67 -6.12 1.51
N ILE A 151 -11.24 -5.08 2.22
CA ILE A 151 -12.12 -4.25 3.06
C ILE A 151 -13.23 -3.63 2.22
N GLU A 152 -12.96 -3.30 0.95
CA GLU A 152 -13.98 -2.76 0.05
C GLU A 152 -15.13 -3.74 -0.20
N SER A 153 -14.81 -5.03 -0.36
CA SER A 153 -15.82 -6.09 -0.51
C SER A 153 -16.66 -6.24 0.76
N LEU A 154 -16.02 -6.11 1.92
CA LEU A 154 -16.70 -6.14 3.22
C LEU A 154 -17.57 -4.90 3.44
N LYS A 155 -17.11 -3.69 3.06
CA LYS A 155 -17.87 -2.44 3.20
C LYS A 155 -19.20 -2.50 2.47
N ARG A 156 -19.19 -3.06 1.24
CA ARG A 156 -20.42 -3.24 0.45
C ARG A 156 -21.46 -4.11 1.15
N LYS A 157 -21.02 -5.11 1.93
CA LYS A 157 -21.90 -6.08 2.60
C LYS A 157 -22.31 -5.66 4.01
N PHE A 158 -21.38 -5.13 4.80
CA PHE A 158 -21.56 -4.87 6.24
C PHE A 158 -21.76 -3.38 6.59
N LYS A 159 -21.54 -2.46 5.64
CA LYS A 159 -21.73 -1.00 5.81
C LYS A 159 -21.11 -0.48 7.12
N GLY A 160 -21.80 0.41 7.85
CA GLY A 160 -21.27 1.10 9.04
C GLY A 160 -20.88 0.19 10.22
N THR A 161 -21.39 -1.04 10.29
CA THR A 161 -21.03 -1.98 11.38
C THR A 161 -19.65 -2.64 11.19
N LEU A 162 -19.06 -2.53 10.01
CA LEU A 162 -17.80 -3.20 9.68
C LEU A 162 -16.64 -2.71 10.56
N SER A 163 -16.49 -1.40 10.74
CA SER A 163 -15.35 -0.83 11.47
C SER A 163 -15.31 -1.34 12.92
N LYS A 164 -16.47 -1.42 13.58
CA LYS A 164 -16.61 -1.94 14.93
C LYS A 164 -16.17 -3.41 15.01
N TYR A 165 -16.65 -4.25 14.11
CA TYR A 165 -16.28 -5.66 14.11
C TYR A 165 -14.81 -5.87 13.74
N LEU A 166 -14.25 -5.13 12.79
CA LEU A 166 -12.82 -5.25 12.48
C LEU A 166 -11.94 -4.89 13.69
N LEU A 167 -12.31 -3.87 14.46
CA LEU A 167 -11.62 -3.54 15.71
C LEU A 167 -11.71 -4.67 16.73
N GLU A 168 -12.91 -5.16 17.03
CA GLU A 168 -13.12 -6.25 18.00
C GLU A 168 -12.36 -7.54 17.63
N PHE A 169 -12.37 -7.93 16.36
CA PHE A 169 -11.66 -9.11 15.88
C PHE A 169 -10.14 -8.90 15.88
N GLN A 170 -9.67 -7.67 15.68
CA GLN A 170 -8.24 -7.35 15.74
C GLN A 170 -7.73 -7.35 17.18
N GLU A 171 -8.49 -6.78 18.13
CA GLU A 171 -8.17 -6.78 19.57
C GLU A 171 -8.10 -8.21 20.14
N LYS A 172 -8.99 -9.09 19.68
CA LYS A 172 -8.98 -10.51 20.03
C LYS A 172 -7.93 -11.34 19.28
N GLY A 173 -7.12 -10.71 18.42
CA GLY A 173 -6.08 -11.40 17.64
C GLY A 173 -6.62 -12.37 16.59
N ASN A 174 -7.90 -12.29 16.22
CA ASN A 174 -8.50 -13.14 15.19
C ASN A 174 -8.00 -12.76 13.78
N ILE A 175 -7.77 -11.46 13.54
CA ILE A 175 -7.45 -10.92 12.22
C ILE A 175 -6.31 -9.88 12.27
N ALA A 176 -5.64 -9.68 11.14
CA ALA A 176 -4.78 -8.53 10.90
C ALA A 176 -5.19 -7.78 9.65
N ILE A 177 -5.12 -6.46 9.70
CA ILE A 177 -5.31 -5.62 8.52
C ILE A 177 -3.97 -5.53 7.79
N ARG A 178 -3.95 -6.01 6.55
CA ARG A 178 -2.81 -5.95 5.63
C ARG A 178 -3.14 -4.99 4.50
N ASN A 179 -2.15 -4.26 4.02
CA ASN A 179 -2.34 -3.41 2.86
C ASN A 179 -1.80 -4.13 1.61
N THR A 180 -2.47 -3.97 0.47
CA THR A 180 -1.92 -4.41 -0.81
C THR A 180 -1.80 -3.29 -1.81
N GLU A 181 -0.82 -3.45 -2.67
CA GLU A 181 -0.65 -2.71 -3.91
C GLU A 181 -1.50 -3.39 -4.98
N ILE A 182 -2.25 -2.61 -5.76
CA ILE A 182 -2.91 -3.10 -6.97
C ILE A 182 -2.32 -2.31 -8.12
N PHE A 183 -1.55 -3.00 -8.96
CA PHE A 183 -1.13 -2.47 -10.25
C PHE A 183 -2.26 -2.68 -11.23
N SER A 184 -2.55 -1.68 -12.07
CA SER A 184 -3.74 -1.61 -12.93
C SER A 184 -3.91 -2.79 -13.91
N LYS A 185 -2.94 -3.71 -14.01
CA LYS A 185 -3.05 -4.97 -14.76
C LYS A 185 -2.74 -6.25 -13.97
N ILE A 186 -2.18 -6.19 -12.75
CA ILE A 186 -1.82 -7.38 -11.95
C ILE A 186 -2.06 -7.09 -10.45
N ARG A 187 -2.88 -7.92 -9.81
CA ARG A 187 -3.25 -7.79 -8.39
C ARG A 187 -2.26 -8.56 -7.51
N ILE A 188 -1.05 -8.02 -7.32
CA ILE A 188 -0.01 -8.69 -6.51
C ILE A 188 -0.19 -8.32 -5.04
N LEU A 189 -0.51 -9.31 -4.20
CA LEU A 189 -0.58 -9.14 -2.75
C LEU A 189 0.83 -9.05 -2.15
N LYS A 190 1.32 -7.84 -1.86
CA LYS A 190 2.59 -7.64 -1.15
C LYS A 190 2.32 -7.42 0.34
N ILE A 191 2.23 -8.51 1.08
CA ILE A 191 1.99 -8.46 2.53
C ILE A 191 3.29 -7.98 3.18
N SER A 192 3.25 -6.86 3.89
CA SER A 192 4.43 -6.15 4.42
C SER A 192 5.14 -6.85 5.59
N THR A 193 5.01 -8.17 5.69
CA THR A 193 5.66 -9.01 6.68
C THR A 193 5.55 -10.45 6.19
N ILE A 194 6.53 -10.94 5.42
CA ILE A 194 6.52 -12.33 4.96
C ILE A 194 7.86 -12.97 5.30
N ASN A 195 7.83 -13.81 6.33
CA ASN A 195 8.68 -14.99 6.52
C ASN A 195 7.76 -16.21 6.78
N ASN A 196 6.67 -16.37 6.02
CA ASN A 196 5.78 -17.53 6.19
C ASN A 196 5.41 -18.15 4.83
N GLU A 197 5.75 -19.43 4.64
CA GLU A 197 5.56 -20.19 3.40
C GLU A 197 4.09 -20.26 2.98
N GLU A 198 3.18 -20.30 3.95
CA GLU A 198 1.75 -20.34 3.67
C GLU A 198 1.25 -19.06 2.98
N THR A 199 1.85 -17.93 3.30
CA THR A 199 1.49 -16.63 2.72
C THR A 199 1.92 -16.59 1.26
N LEU A 200 3.10 -17.13 0.93
CA LEU A 200 3.58 -17.28 -0.45
C LEU A 200 2.69 -18.22 -1.27
N LYS A 201 2.25 -19.35 -0.69
CA LYS A 201 1.33 -20.29 -1.34
C LYS A 201 -0.02 -19.63 -1.68
N ALA A 202 -0.57 -18.83 -0.76
CA ALA A 202 -1.82 -18.11 -0.98
C ALA A 202 -1.69 -17.03 -2.07
N ILE A 203 -0.58 -16.28 -2.09
CA ILE A 203 -0.29 -15.30 -3.15
C ILE A 203 -0.24 -16.00 -4.52
N ASN A 204 0.46 -17.13 -4.61
CA ASN A 204 0.59 -17.90 -5.86
C ASN A 204 -0.75 -18.48 -6.37
N GLN A 205 -1.63 -18.94 -5.47
CA GLN A 205 -2.97 -19.39 -5.86
C GLN A 205 -3.83 -18.24 -6.43
N ILE A 206 -3.73 -17.07 -5.83
CA ILE A 206 -4.44 -15.87 -6.28
C ILE A 206 -3.93 -15.42 -7.65
N ASP A 207 -2.62 -15.35 -7.84
CA ASP A 207 -1.99 -15.03 -9.13
C ASP A 207 -2.40 -16.02 -10.23
N ASN A 208 -2.41 -17.32 -9.94
CA ASN A 208 -2.84 -18.34 -10.89
C ASN A 208 -4.32 -18.21 -11.28
N THR A 209 -5.18 -17.84 -10.33
CA THR A 209 -6.61 -17.62 -10.60
C THR A 209 -6.82 -16.42 -11.53
N TYR A 210 -6.05 -15.35 -11.33
CA TYR A 210 -6.11 -14.17 -12.20
C TYR A 210 -5.51 -14.43 -13.58
N ARG A 211 -4.39 -15.15 -13.69
CA ARG A 211 -3.81 -15.58 -14.97
C ARG A 211 -4.81 -16.39 -15.81
N LYS A 212 -5.52 -17.34 -15.20
CA LYS A 212 -6.58 -18.11 -15.88
C LYS A 212 -7.71 -17.22 -16.41
N ARG A 213 -8.15 -16.22 -15.64
CA ARG A 213 -9.19 -15.27 -16.10
C ARG A 213 -8.70 -14.36 -17.22
N ALA A 214 -7.44 -13.92 -17.18
CA ALA A 214 -6.86 -13.12 -18.26
C ALA A 214 -6.78 -13.93 -19.56
N LEU A 215 -6.38 -15.20 -19.51
CA LEU A 215 -6.36 -16.11 -20.65
C LEU A 215 -7.76 -16.32 -21.27
N LEU A 216 -8.80 -16.48 -20.44
CA LEU A 216 -10.19 -16.59 -20.89
C LEU A 216 -10.72 -15.34 -21.59
N ILE A 217 -10.22 -14.16 -21.24
CA ILE A 217 -10.61 -12.89 -21.88
C ILE A 217 -9.92 -12.73 -23.23
N CYS A 218 -8.69 -13.26 -23.39
CA CYS A 218 -7.97 -13.22 -24.67
C CYS A 218 -8.44 -14.27 -25.69
N GLN A 219 -9.29 -15.21 -25.30
CA GLN A 219 -9.84 -16.27 -26.16
C GLN A 219 -11.28 -15.98 -26.65
N ARG A 220 -11.77 -14.75 -26.44
CA ARG A 220 -13.03 -14.23 -27.00
C ARG A 220 -12.72 -13.14 -28.00
#